data_AF-A0ABD6WNN2-F1
#
_entry.id   AF-A0ABD6WNN2-F1
#
_cell.length_a   1.000
_cell.length_b   1.000
_cell.length_c   1.000
_cell.angle_alpha   90.00
_cell.angle_beta   90.00
_cell.angle_gamma   90.00
#
_symmetry.space_group_name_H-M   'P 1'
#
loop_
_entity.id
_entity.type
_entity.pdbx_description
1 polymer ?
#
loop_
_entity_poly.entity_id
_entity_poly.type
_entity_poly.pdbx_seq_one_letter_code
_entity_poly.pdbx_strand_id
1 'polypeptide(L)'
;MMNWELECNANLAKREQAMADARAVMMQSAVNFDRTFDTAQATSAQMELFSVAPHQFDYVEKLLSALPRKRQREHFRHVWLRAFNGVKNDGSIGFKFGNKQAAYANIYLREILTNRLKAVFQHYHVSLDWLIDRDTHSQVVALSKGKKAANFPFYLLGEHQLKEMAGKLAMLFTKLQSDFVNEQAERKERGEISLDDFTALFRDLYRLVGEVCADIGFPLKHWFAYQDNRFLDVNDIEVDLNKSVCPTHWKRQLTTAQKRLKEHVEIGCGAVSAKVSPYVSQSAFNDYRAQRADNLEYLQQMLLENLDDSTEQMPLIEMWKKSVANPAIRFQETMNRLRGIDEWAIENSFVSLFLTLTAPSSFHATHETGKTIKNGKAQALVIRNVT
;
A
#
# COMPACT_ATOMS: atom_id res chain seq x y z
N MET A 1 -0.43 9.63 51.79
CA MET A 1 0.42 10.01 50.63
C MET A 1 0.75 8.74 49.88
N MET A 2 0.07 8.54 48.75
CA MET A 2 0.30 7.40 47.87
C MET A 2 1.68 7.62 47.22
N ASN A 3 2.57 6.65 47.37
CA ASN A 3 3.99 6.80 47.04
C ASN A 3 4.17 6.77 45.51
N TRP A 4 3.95 7.91 44.87
CA TRP A 4 3.93 8.08 43.41
C TRP A 4 5.21 7.60 42.71
N GLU A 5 6.37 7.71 43.38
CA GLU A 5 7.63 7.16 42.87
C GLU A 5 7.57 5.63 42.73
N LEU A 6 6.90 4.94 43.67
CA LEU A 6 6.70 3.49 43.57
C LEU A 6 5.76 3.13 42.42
N GLU A 7 4.74 3.95 42.16
CA GLU A 7 3.77 3.70 41.09
C GLU A 7 4.36 3.99 39.70
N CYS A 8 5.15 5.07 39.58
CA CYS A 8 5.92 5.38 38.38
C CYS A 8 6.96 4.30 38.07
N ASN A 9 7.75 3.89 39.06
CA ASN A 9 8.74 2.82 38.91
C ASN A 9 8.07 1.47 38.58
N ALA A 10 6.90 1.17 39.18
CA ALA A 10 6.13 -0.02 38.84
C ALA A 10 5.59 0.01 37.41
N ASN A 11 5.19 1.18 36.90
CA ASN A 11 4.74 1.34 35.52
C ASN A 11 5.90 1.26 34.51
N LEU A 12 7.07 1.81 34.85
CA LEU A 12 8.31 1.66 34.07
C LEU A 12 8.76 0.19 34.02
N ALA A 13 8.76 -0.52 35.16
CA ALA A 13 9.09 -1.94 35.22
C ALA A 13 8.09 -2.80 34.43
N LYS A 14 6.79 -2.51 34.54
CA LYS A 14 5.75 -3.15 33.71
C LYS A 14 5.95 -2.86 32.23
N ARG A 15 6.40 -1.66 31.85
CA ARG A 15 6.73 -1.29 30.46
C ARG A 15 7.94 -2.06 29.97
N GLU A 16 9.02 -2.14 30.75
CA GLU A 16 10.21 -2.91 30.38
C GLU A 16 9.89 -4.40 30.24
N GLN A 17 9.07 -4.94 31.14
CA GLN A 17 8.63 -6.32 31.07
C GLN A 17 7.68 -6.58 29.91
N ALA A 18 6.69 -5.70 29.66
CA ALA A 18 5.83 -5.78 28.49
C ALA A 18 6.61 -5.63 27.17
N MET A 19 7.64 -4.77 27.13
CA MET A 19 8.53 -4.66 25.97
C MET A 19 9.44 -5.88 25.83
N ALA A 20 9.88 -6.49 26.92
CA ALA A 20 10.65 -7.74 26.90
C ALA A 20 9.78 -8.91 26.43
N ASP A 21 8.54 -8.99 26.90
CA ASP A 21 7.54 -9.97 26.48
C ASP A 21 7.12 -9.74 25.03
N ALA A 22 6.90 -8.50 24.60
CA ALA A 22 6.65 -8.16 23.22
C ALA A 22 7.86 -8.46 22.33
N ARG A 23 9.09 -8.21 22.79
CA ARG A 23 10.32 -8.63 22.09
C ARG A 23 10.45 -10.16 22.04
N ALA A 24 10.03 -10.87 23.08
CA ALA A 24 10.04 -12.32 23.14
C ALA A 24 8.95 -12.93 22.24
N VAL A 25 7.77 -12.34 22.18
CA VAL A 25 6.68 -12.69 21.25
C VAL A 25 7.05 -12.28 19.83
N MET A 26 7.73 -11.15 19.61
CA MET A 26 8.30 -10.77 18.32
C MET A 26 9.45 -11.69 17.92
N MET A 27 10.28 -12.17 18.85
CA MET A 27 11.30 -13.18 18.58
C MET A 27 10.67 -14.54 18.30
N GLN A 28 9.68 -14.98 19.07
CA GLN A 28 8.94 -16.22 18.83
C GLN A 28 8.12 -16.16 17.55
N SER A 29 7.53 -15.01 17.22
CA SER A 29 6.84 -14.78 15.95
C SER A 29 7.81 -14.54 14.81
N ALA A 30 9.03 -14.04 15.03
CA ALA A 30 10.11 -13.99 14.04
C ALA A 30 10.76 -15.37 13.82
N VAL A 31 10.68 -16.26 14.80
CA VAL A 31 11.05 -17.68 14.72
C VAL A 31 9.91 -18.51 14.08
N ASN A 32 8.64 -18.14 14.31
CA ASN A 32 7.45 -18.74 13.66
C ASN A 32 7.08 -18.10 12.31
N PHE A 33 7.63 -16.93 12.00
CA PHE A 33 8.01 -16.56 10.64
C PHE A 33 9.19 -17.46 10.32
N ASP A 34 8.90 -18.74 10.12
CA ASP A 34 9.68 -19.50 9.18
C ASP A 34 9.75 -18.61 7.93
N ARG A 35 10.91 -17.96 7.72
CA ARG A 35 11.48 -17.90 6.38
C ARG A 35 11.32 -19.32 5.93
N THR A 36 10.27 -19.61 5.16
CA THR A 36 9.87 -20.98 4.84
C THR A 36 11.15 -21.66 4.41
N PHE A 37 11.78 -22.41 5.32
CA PHE A 37 12.91 -23.20 4.96
C PHE A 37 12.33 -24.11 3.90
N ASP A 38 13.05 -24.28 2.79
CA ASP A 38 12.63 -25.18 1.72
C ASP A 38 12.64 -26.61 2.26
N THR A 39 11.67 -26.94 3.09
CA THR A 39 11.28 -28.31 3.35
C THR A 39 10.67 -28.77 2.04
N ALA A 40 11.27 -29.81 1.45
CA ALA A 40 10.84 -30.45 0.21
C ALA A 40 9.47 -31.15 0.33
N GLN A 41 8.65 -30.78 1.31
CA GLN A 41 7.29 -31.28 1.47
C GLN A 41 6.34 -30.46 0.61
N ALA A 42 5.59 -31.17 -0.24
CA ALA A 42 4.51 -30.61 -1.03
C ALA A 42 3.46 -29.99 -0.10
N THR A 43 2.96 -28.81 -0.47
CA THR A 43 1.90 -28.14 0.29
C THR A 43 0.57 -28.87 0.13
N SER A 44 -0.40 -28.62 1.02
CA SER A 44 -1.71 -29.27 0.95
C SER A 44 -2.41 -29.03 -0.39
N ALA A 45 -2.34 -27.80 -0.91
CA ALA A 45 -2.93 -27.49 -2.22
C ALA A 45 -2.16 -28.13 -3.38
N GLN A 46 -0.85 -28.33 -3.23
CA GLN A 46 -0.05 -29.04 -4.24
C GLN A 46 -0.41 -30.54 -4.26
N MET A 47 -0.64 -31.15 -3.10
CA MET A 47 -1.14 -32.53 -3.01
C MET A 47 -2.56 -32.68 -3.56
N GLU A 48 -3.46 -31.73 -3.26
CA GLU A 48 -4.82 -31.72 -3.80
C GLU A 48 -4.84 -31.50 -5.32
N LEU A 49 -4.02 -30.60 -5.83
CA LEU A 49 -3.87 -30.39 -7.27
C LEU A 49 -3.43 -31.68 -7.98
N PHE A 50 -2.45 -32.38 -7.40
CA PHE A 50 -1.96 -33.63 -7.93
C PHE A 50 -3.03 -34.73 -7.90
N SER A 51 -3.81 -34.83 -6.82
CA SER A 51 -4.86 -35.86 -6.70
C SER A 51 -6.03 -35.62 -7.65
N VAL A 52 -6.42 -34.37 -7.86
CA VAL A 52 -7.60 -34.00 -8.65
C VAL A 52 -7.30 -33.93 -10.14
N ALA A 53 -6.09 -33.50 -10.53
CA ALA A 53 -5.69 -33.40 -11.94
C ALA A 53 -4.20 -33.72 -12.16
N PRO A 54 -3.78 -35.00 -12.05
CA PRO A 54 -2.38 -35.40 -12.16
C PRO A 54 -1.71 -34.93 -13.45
N HIS A 55 -2.42 -35.04 -14.58
CA HIS A 55 -1.91 -34.66 -15.90
C HIS A 55 -1.72 -33.15 -16.10
N GLN A 56 -2.26 -32.31 -15.22
CA GLN A 56 -2.16 -30.85 -15.31
C GLN A 56 -1.17 -30.28 -14.30
N PHE A 57 -0.72 -31.10 -13.34
CA PHE A 57 0.15 -30.69 -12.26
C PHE A 57 1.41 -29.97 -12.76
N ASP A 58 2.17 -30.60 -13.66
CA ASP A 58 3.43 -30.03 -14.17
C ASP A 58 3.22 -28.70 -14.91
N TYR A 59 2.12 -28.61 -15.68
CA TYR A 59 1.77 -27.38 -16.40
C TYR A 59 1.47 -26.24 -15.42
N VAL A 60 0.65 -26.51 -14.40
CA VAL A 60 0.27 -25.52 -13.38
C VAL A 60 1.51 -25.10 -12.58
N GLU A 61 2.31 -26.04 -12.07
CA GLU A 61 3.52 -25.73 -11.30
C GLU A 61 4.54 -24.94 -12.13
N LYS A 62 4.73 -25.28 -13.41
CA LYS A 62 5.57 -24.50 -14.32
C LYS A 62 5.06 -23.07 -14.44
N LEU A 63 3.76 -22.88 -14.58
CA LEU A 63 3.16 -21.54 -14.72
C LEU A 63 3.27 -20.72 -13.43
N LEU A 64 3.16 -21.36 -12.26
CA LEU A 64 3.33 -20.72 -10.95
C LEU A 64 4.80 -20.45 -10.60
N SER A 65 5.75 -21.16 -11.20
CA SER A 65 7.19 -20.98 -10.94
C SER A 65 7.70 -19.56 -11.25
N ALA A 66 7.01 -18.84 -12.15
CA ALA A 66 7.29 -17.45 -12.48
C ALA A 66 7.02 -16.48 -11.30
N LEU A 67 6.25 -16.89 -10.30
CA LEU A 67 5.93 -16.06 -9.15
C LEU A 67 7.05 -16.14 -8.09
N PRO A 68 7.55 -14.98 -7.61
CA PRO A 68 8.74 -14.94 -6.76
C PRO A 68 8.53 -15.55 -5.36
N ARG A 69 7.31 -15.49 -4.79
CA ARG A 69 7.05 -15.96 -3.41
C ARG A 69 6.27 -17.27 -3.33
N LYS A 70 6.66 -18.18 -2.42
CA LYS A 70 5.95 -19.44 -2.12
C LYS A 70 4.48 -19.21 -1.75
N ARG A 71 4.20 -18.19 -0.93
CA ARG A 71 2.82 -17.82 -0.55
C ARG A 71 1.94 -17.42 -1.74
N GLN A 72 2.52 -16.74 -2.75
CA GLN A 72 1.79 -16.40 -3.98
C GLN A 72 1.47 -17.66 -4.77
N ARG A 73 2.48 -18.53 -4.99
CA ARG A 73 2.28 -19.81 -5.66
C ARG A 73 1.18 -20.62 -4.98
N GLU A 74 1.21 -20.70 -3.65
CA GLU A 74 0.19 -21.41 -2.87
C GLU A 74 -1.20 -20.80 -3.01
N HIS A 75 -1.33 -19.47 -2.97
CA HIS A 75 -2.60 -18.79 -3.22
C HIS A 75 -3.17 -19.18 -4.59
N PHE A 76 -2.35 -19.15 -5.64
CA PHE A 76 -2.81 -19.48 -6.99
C PHE A 76 -3.13 -20.95 -7.20
N ARG A 77 -2.54 -21.89 -6.44
CA ARG A 77 -3.01 -23.28 -6.39
C ARG A 77 -4.45 -23.35 -5.89
N HIS A 78 -4.76 -22.67 -4.79
CA HIS A 78 -6.13 -22.59 -4.27
C HIS A 78 -7.10 -21.91 -5.25
N VAL A 79 -6.63 -20.88 -5.97
CA VAL A 79 -7.43 -20.23 -7.03
C VAL A 79 -7.74 -21.22 -8.15
N TRP A 80 -6.75 -22.01 -8.58
CA TRP A 80 -6.94 -23.05 -9.59
C TRP A 80 -7.93 -24.12 -9.11
N LEU A 81 -7.74 -24.65 -7.89
CA LEU A 81 -8.63 -25.66 -7.29
C LEU A 81 -10.07 -25.16 -7.14
N ARG A 82 -10.25 -23.89 -6.73
CA ARG A 82 -11.58 -23.27 -6.66
C ARG A 82 -12.21 -23.13 -8.04
N ALA A 83 -11.43 -22.79 -9.07
CA ALA A 83 -11.93 -22.72 -10.44
C ALA A 83 -12.31 -24.12 -10.97
N PHE A 84 -11.50 -25.13 -10.67
CA PHE A 84 -11.77 -26.53 -11.01
C PHE A 84 -13.08 -27.02 -10.37
N ASN A 85 -13.19 -26.87 -9.05
CA ASN A 85 -14.37 -27.28 -8.27
C ASN A 85 -15.62 -26.44 -8.56
N GLY A 86 -15.45 -25.25 -9.15
CA GLY A 86 -16.53 -24.33 -9.50
C GLY A 86 -17.27 -24.69 -10.80
N VAL A 87 -16.76 -25.62 -11.60
CA VAL A 87 -17.43 -26.08 -12.83
C VAL A 87 -18.58 -27.01 -12.45
N LYS A 88 -19.79 -26.70 -12.93
CA LYS A 88 -20.98 -27.53 -12.68
C LYS A 88 -20.93 -28.81 -13.51
N ASN A 89 -21.36 -29.92 -12.89
CA ASN A 89 -21.53 -31.19 -13.57
C ASN A 89 -22.61 -31.08 -14.66
N ASP A 90 -22.25 -31.38 -15.90
CA ASP A 90 -23.13 -31.38 -17.06
C ASP A 90 -23.39 -32.79 -17.62
N GLY A 91 -22.93 -33.84 -16.91
CA GLY A 91 -23.06 -35.23 -17.32
C GLY A 91 -22.08 -35.70 -18.40
N SER A 92 -21.23 -34.80 -18.91
CA SER A 92 -20.29 -35.15 -19.99
C SER A 92 -19.17 -36.08 -19.52
N ILE A 93 -18.66 -36.89 -20.45
CA ILE A 93 -17.47 -37.73 -20.23
C ILE A 93 -16.28 -36.85 -19.81
N GLY A 94 -16.12 -35.69 -20.45
CA GLY A 94 -15.08 -34.71 -20.11
C GLY A 94 -15.18 -34.18 -18.69
N PHE A 95 -16.40 -34.05 -18.14
CA PHE A 95 -16.58 -33.71 -16.73
C PHE A 95 -16.23 -34.88 -15.80
N LYS A 96 -16.66 -36.10 -16.13
CA LYS A 96 -16.36 -37.31 -15.35
C LYS A 96 -14.85 -37.54 -15.17
N PHE A 97 -14.07 -37.26 -16.21
CA PHE A 97 -12.60 -37.39 -16.18
C PHE A 97 -11.87 -36.13 -15.71
N GLY A 98 -12.57 -35.07 -15.29
CA GLY A 98 -11.93 -33.84 -14.80
C GLY A 98 -11.36 -32.92 -15.89
N ASN A 99 -11.31 -33.36 -17.15
CA ASN A 99 -10.72 -32.61 -18.26
C ASN A 99 -11.39 -31.26 -18.49
N LYS A 100 -12.72 -31.20 -18.39
CA LYS A 100 -13.48 -29.96 -18.59
C LYS A 100 -13.20 -28.96 -17.48
N GLN A 101 -13.16 -29.43 -16.23
CA GLN A 101 -12.85 -28.64 -15.05
C GLN A 101 -11.42 -28.10 -15.12
N ALA A 102 -10.47 -28.94 -15.50
CA ALA A 102 -9.08 -28.57 -15.60
C ALA A 102 -8.82 -27.57 -16.74
N ALA A 103 -9.47 -27.75 -17.90
CA ALA A 103 -9.39 -26.80 -19.00
C ALA A 103 -9.89 -25.40 -18.58
N TYR A 104 -11.04 -25.34 -17.89
CA TYR A 104 -11.56 -24.08 -17.35
C TYR A 104 -10.61 -23.45 -16.33
N ALA A 105 -10.10 -24.23 -15.38
CA ALA A 105 -9.19 -23.76 -14.34
C ALA A 105 -7.86 -23.24 -14.93
N ASN A 106 -7.32 -23.91 -15.94
CA ASN A 106 -6.11 -23.48 -16.65
C ASN A 106 -6.32 -22.17 -17.41
N ILE A 107 -7.45 -22.02 -18.13
CA ILE A 107 -7.79 -20.77 -18.82
C ILE A 107 -7.92 -19.64 -17.80
N TYR A 108 -8.63 -19.88 -16.69
CA TYR A 108 -8.83 -18.89 -15.64
C TYR A 108 -7.52 -18.45 -14.99
N LEU A 109 -6.66 -19.41 -14.64
CA LEU A 109 -5.34 -19.13 -14.05
C LEU A 109 -4.45 -18.35 -15.02
N ARG A 110 -4.43 -18.73 -16.31
CA ARG A 110 -3.68 -18.02 -17.34
C ARG A 110 -4.20 -16.59 -17.51
N GLU A 111 -5.51 -16.39 -17.61
CA GLU A 111 -6.12 -15.06 -17.74
C GLU A 111 -5.71 -14.13 -16.59
N ILE A 112 -5.70 -14.64 -15.36
CA ILE A 112 -5.26 -13.87 -14.20
C ILE A 112 -3.78 -13.49 -14.32
N LEU A 113 -2.92 -14.49 -14.55
CA LEU A 113 -1.47 -14.29 -14.51
C LEU A 113 -0.93 -13.50 -15.73
N THR A 114 -1.59 -13.59 -16.90
CA THR A 114 -1.10 -12.91 -18.11
C THR A 114 -1.81 -11.58 -18.37
N ASN A 115 -3.12 -11.48 -18.12
CA ASN A 115 -3.89 -10.30 -18.53
C ASN A 115 -4.18 -9.39 -17.34
N ARG A 116 -4.74 -9.93 -16.25
CA ARG A 116 -5.17 -9.12 -15.10
C ARG A 116 -4.00 -8.53 -14.34
N LEU A 117 -3.02 -9.36 -13.97
CA LEU A 117 -1.83 -8.86 -13.29
C LEU A 117 -1.03 -7.90 -14.18
N LYS A 118 -0.95 -8.16 -15.49
CA LYS A 118 -0.31 -7.23 -16.43
C LYS A 118 -1.00 -5.87 -16.44
N ALA A 119 -2.34 -5.82 -16.48
CA ALA A 119 -3.10 -4.57 -16.41
C ALA A 119 -2.88 -3.83 -15.07
N VAL A 120 -2.82 -4.57 -13.96
CA VAL A 120 -2.47 -3.99 -12.65
C VAL A 120 -1.07 -3.36 -12.70
N PHE A 121 -0.05 -4.09 -13.16
CA PHE A 121 1.32 -3.56 -13.21
C PHE A 121 1.48 -2.41 -14.20
N GLN A 122 0.78 -2.41 -15.33
CA GLN A 122 0.78 -1.29 -16.27
C GLN A 122 0.19 0.00 -15.67
N HIS A 123 -0.71 -0.12 -14.69
CA HIS A 123 -1.22 1.07 -14.01
C HIS A 123 -0.19 1.67 -13.05
N TYR A 124 0.55 0.83 -12.35
CA TYR A 124 1.58 1.28 -11.42
C TYR A 124 2.93 1.36 -12.15
N HIS A 125 3.13 2.43 -12.91
CA HIS A 125 4.38 2.75 -13.60
C HIS A 125 5.48 3.22 -12.62
N VAL A 126 5.82 2.37 -11.64
CA VAL A 126 6.86 2.69 -10.64
C VAL A 126 8.23 2.31 -11.20
N SER A 127 8.98 3.30 -11.68
CA SER A 127 10.33 3.12 -12.23
C SER A 127 11.39 3.46 -11.18
N LEU A 128 11.62 2.54 -10.24
CA LEU A 128 12.58 2.71 -9.14
C LEU A 128 13.66 1.62 -9.11
N ASP A 129 13.71 0.75 -10.11
CA ASP A 129 14.61 -0.39 -10.18
C ASP A 129 16.09 0.04 -10.09
N TRP A 130 16.45 1.14 -10.76
CA TRP A 130 17.78 1.75 -10.73
C TRP A 130 18.23 2.23 -9.33
N LEU A 131 17.28 2.46 -8.42
CA LEU A 131 17.54 2.93 -7.06
C LEU A 131 17.88 1.76 -6.12
N ILE A 132 17.38 0.56 -6.44
CA ILE A 132 17.61 -0.69 -5.70
C ILE A 132 19.00 -1.25 -6.04
N ASP A 133 19.47 -1.05 -7.27
CA ASP A 133 20.73 -1.61 -7.78
C ASP A 133 22.02 -0.91 -7.30
N ARG A 134 21.95 0.11 -6.43
CA ARG A 134 23.14 0.92 -6.04
C ARG A 134 23.71 0.67 -4.65
N ASP A 135 23.21 -0.31 -3.90
CA ASP A 135 23.91 -0.78 -2.70
C ASP A 135 25.10 -1.67 -3.08
N THR A 136 26.26 -1.04 -3.20
CA THR A 136 27.56 -1.67 -3.47
C THR A 136 27.87 -2.81 -2.50
N HIS A 137 27.42 -2.71 -1.24
CA HIS A 137 27.66 -3.73 -0.21
C HIS A 137 26.87 -5.03 -0.47
N SER A 138 25.60 -4.90 -0.88
CA SER A 138 24.74 -6.03 -1.22
C SER A 138 25.14 -6.67 -2.55
N GLN A 139 25.59 -5.89 -3.53
CA GLN A 139 26.11 -6.42 -4.80
C GLN A 139 27.38 -7.24 -4.61
N VAL A 140 28.35 -6.81 -3.81
CA VAL A 140 29.58 -7.58 -3.56
C VAL A 140 29.27 -8.91 -2.85
N VAL A 141 28.29 -8.92 -1.94
CA VAL A 141 27.83 -10.14 -1.25
C VAL A 141 26.97 -11.04 -2.16
N ALA A 142 26.17 -10.47 -3.06
CA ALA A 142 25.36 -11.23 -4.02
C ALA A 142 26.20 -11.81 -5.17
N LEU A 143 27.16 -11.03 -5.68
CA LEU A 143 28.13 -11.43 -6.70
C LEU A 143 29.10 -12.49 -6.16
N SER A 144 29.56 -12.39 -4.91
CA SER A 144 30.38 -13.43 -4.28
C SER A 144 29.63 -14.75 -4.06
N LYS A 145 28.29 -14.72 -4.03
CA LYS A 145 27.42 -15.91 -3.95
C LYS A 145 26.85 -16.36 -5.30
N GLY A 146 27.30 -15.78 -6.42
CA GLY A 146 26.84 -16.14 -7.77
C GLY A 146 25.34 -15.91 -8.03
N LYS A 147 24.63 -15.21 -7.15
CA LYS A 147 23.21 -14.89 -7.32
C LYS A 147 23.12 -13.51 -7.93
N LYS A 148 22.67 -13.40 -9.19
CA LYS A 148 22.13 -12.13 -9.70
C LYS A 148 21.11 -11.65 -8.68
N ALA A 149 21.24 -10.42 -8.19
CA ALA A 149 20.24 -9.84 -7.30
C ALA A 149 18.90 -9.89 -8.05
N ALA A 150 18.01 -10.79 -7.65
CA ALA A 150 16.69 -10.88 -8.23
C ALA A 150 16.01 -9.55 -7.88
N ASN A 151 15.79 -8.70 -8.89
CA ASN A 151 15.17 -7.41 -8.68
C ASN A 151 13.77 -7.66 -8.09
N PHE A 152 13.59 -7.40 -6.79
CA PHE A 152 12.34 -7.70 -6.12
C PHE A 152 11.32 -6.64 -6.54
N PRO A 153 10.16 -7.04 -7.06
CA PRO A 153 9.13 -6.09 -7.45
C PRO A 153 8.80 -5.11 -6.31
N PHE A 154 8.56 -3.84 -6.65
CA PHE A 154 8.25 -2.76 -5.69
C PHE A 154 7.21 -3.14 -4.62
N TYR A 155 6.16 -3.86 -5.01
CA TYR A 155 5.10 -4.30 -4.10
C TYR A 155 5.52 -5.38 -3.10
N LEU A 156 6.72 -5.94 -3.21
CA LEU A 156 7.27 -6.95 -2.31
C LEU A 156 8.29 -6.38 -1.32
N LEU A 157 8.69 -5.12 -1.47
CA LEU A 157 9.66 -4.49 -0.59
C LEU A 157 9.16 -4.42 0.87
N GLY A 158 10.08 -4.63 1.81
CA GLY A 158 9.82 -4.47 3.25
C GLY A 158 9.82 -2.99 3.67
N GLU A 159 9.33 -2.71 4.88
CA GLU A 159 9.25 -1.32 5.39
C GLU A 159 10.62 -0.64 5.45
N HIS A 160 11.66 -1.36 5.88
CA HIS A 160 13.04 -0.85 5.90
C HIS A 160 13.50 -0.42 4.50
N GLN A 161 13.26 -1.26 3.49
CA GLN A 161 13.63 -0.98 2.11
C GLN A 161 12.88 0.25 1.57
N LEU A 162 11.59 0.39 1.87
CA LEU A 162 10.84 1.59 1.51
C LEU A 162 11.38 2.86 2.18
N LYS A 163 11.79 2.77 3.45
CA LYS A 163 12.40 3.89 4.18
C LYS A 163 13.73 4.31 3.55
N GLU A 164 14.57 3.33 3.20
CA GLU A 164 15.86 3.56 2.55
C GLU A 164 15.69 4.19 1.16
N MET A 165 14.76 3.66 0.35
CA MET A 165 14.41 4.24 -0.94
C MET A 165 13.89 5.68 -0.82
N ALA A 166 13.05 5.94 0.18
CA ALA A 166 12.55 7.29 0.45
C ALA A 166 13.68 8.27 0.79
N GLY A 167 14.68 7.83 1.57
CA GLY A 167 15.88 8.61 1.86
C GLY A 167 16.72 8.89 0.62
N LYS A 168 16.95 7.86 -0.20
CA LYS A 168 17.67 7.98 -1.48
C LYS A 168 16.97 8.93 -2.45
N LEU A 169 15.65 8.82 -2.62
CA LEU A 169 14.87 9.74 -3.46
C LEU A 169 14.99 11.18 -2.97
N ALA A 170 14.75 11.42 -1.67
CA ALA A 170 14.88 12.75 -1.08
C ALA A 170 16.26 13.36 -1.37
N MET A 171 17.35 12.60 -1.12
CA MET A 171 18.72 13.05 -1.40
C MET A 171 18.96 13.37 -2.88
N LEU A 172 18.43 12.57 -3.80
CA LEU A 172 18.58 12.81 -5.23
C LEU A 172 17.81 14.05 -5.69
N PHE A 173 16.60 14.27 -5.19
CA PHE A 173 15.85 15.49 -5.48
C PHE A 173 16.50 16.72 -4.82
N THR A 174 17.06 16.60 -3.61
CA THR A 174 17.86 17.68 -3.01
C THR A 174 19.02 18.04 -3.91
N LYS A 175 19.76 17.04 -4.39
CA LYS A 175 20.87 17.25 -5.31
C LYS A 175 20.40 17.90 -6.62
N LEU A 176 19.31 17.40 -7.22
CA LEU A 176 18.74 17.95 -8.45
C LEU A 176 18.39 19.44 -8.30
N GLN A 177 17.72 19.81 -7.20
CA GLN A 177 17.38 21.21 -6.95
C GLN A 177 18.63 22.07 -6.72
N SER A 178 19.60 21.58 -5.93
CA SER A 178 20.85 22.30 -5.69
C SER A 178 21.67 22.49 -6.96
N ASP A 179 21.80 21.45 -7.79
CA ASP A 179 22.54 21.49 -9.06
C ASP A 179 21.88 22.50 -10.02
N PHE A 180 20.54 22.52 -10.11
CA PHE A 180 19.82 23.52 -10.89
C PHE A 180 20.11 24.94 -10.40
N VAL A 181 20.01 25.19 -9.09
CA VAL A 181 20.24 26.53 -8.51
C VAL A 181 21.69 26.99 -8.75
N ASN A 182 22.66 26.09 -8.59
CA ASN A 182 24.07 26.38 -8.85
C ASN A 182 24.30 26.74 -10.33
N GLU A 183 23.72 25.98 -11.26
CA GLU A 183 23.81 26.28 -12.69
C GLU A 183 23.23 27.65 -13.02
N GLN A 184 22.05 28.00 -12.47
CA GLN A 184 21.46 29.32 -12.70
C GLN A 184 22.30 30.44 -12.08
N ALA A 185 22.92 30.20 -10.91
CA ALA A 185 23.83 31.16 -10.29
C ALA A 185 25.06 31.45 -11.17
N GLU A 186 25.68 30.41 -11.73
CA GLU A 186 26.81 30.56 -12.66
C GLU A 186 26.40 31.28 -13.96
N ARG A 187 25.22 30.98 -14.51
CA ARG A 187 24.67 31.69 -15.69
C ARG A 187 24.48 33.17 -15.41
N LYS A 188 24.02 33.52 -14.20
CA LYS A 188 23.90 34.91 -13.75
C LYS A 188 25.24 35.61 -13.65
N GLU A 189 26.27 34.95 -13.09
CA GLU A 189 27.63 35.50 -13.02
C GLU A 189 28.22 35.77 -14.42
N ARG A 190 27.87 34.95 -15.41
CA ARG A 190 28.22 35.16 -16.83
C ARG A 190 27.39 36.24 -17.53
N GLY A 191 26.38 36.80 -16.85
CA GLY A 191 25.48 37.82 -17.42
C GLY A 191 24.45 37.28 -18.41
N GLU A 192 24.18 35.97 -18.40
CA GLU A 192 23.25 35.33 -19.34
C GLU A 192 21.77 35.48 -18.93
N ILE A 193 21.50 35.76 -17.65
CA ILE A 193 20.14 35.87 -17.08
C ILE A 193 20.04 37.08 -16.12
N SER A 194 18.85 37.68 -16.00
CA SER A 194 18.57 38.84 -15.15
C SER A 194 17.84 38.46 -13.85
N LEU A 195 17.85 39.34 -12.84
CA LEU A 195 17.14 39.12 -11.57
C LEU A 195 15.60 39.13 -11.72
N ASP A 196 15.10 39.75 -12.79
CA ASP A 196 13.66 39.82 -13.11
C ASP A 196 13.08 38.44 -13.49
N ASP A 197 13.94 37.45 -13.76
CA ASP A 197 13.55 36.11 -14.22
C ASP A 197 13.22 35.12 -13.08
N PHE A 198 13.23 35.54 -11.82
CA PHE A 198 13.06 34.62 -10.67
C PHE A 198 11.79 33.75 -10.77
N THR A 199 10.66 34.33 -11.20
CA THR A 199 9.42 33.59 -11.41
C THR A 199 9.52 32.56 -12.54
N ALA A 200 10.28 32.86 -13.59
CA ALA A 200 10.52 31.92 -14.69
C ALA A 200 11.43 30.78 -14.23
N LEU A 201 12.53 31.09 -13.52
CA LEU A 201 13.45 30.11 -12.95
C LEU A 201 12.74 29.16 -11.98
N PHE A 202 11.84 29.69 -11.15
CA PHE A 202 11.06 28.89 -10.21
C PHE A 202 10.10 27.92 -10.93
N ARG A 203 9.49 28.36 -12.05
CA ARG A 203 8.68 27.50 -12.91
C ARG A 203 9.51 26.44 -13.64
N ASP A 204 10.72 26.77 -14.07
CA ASP A 204 11.63 25.82 -14.73
C ASP A 204 12.11 24.73 -13.77
N LEU A 205 12.46 25.10 -12.54
CA LEU A 205 12.77 24.13 -11.49
C LEU A 205 11.57 23.20 -11.21
N TYR A 206 10.38 23.78 -11.09
CA TYR A 206 9.16 23.01 -10.89
C TYR A 206 8.90 22.04 -12.03
N ARG A 207 9.09 22.48 -13.28
CA ARG A 207 8.98 21.64 -14.47
C ARG A 207 9.93 20.46 -14.41
N LEU A 208 11.23 20.72 -14.16
CA LEU A 208 12.27 19.70 -14.08
C LEU A 208 11.96 18.64 -13.01
N VAL A 209 11.64 19.08 -11.80
CA VAL A 209 11.29 18.18 -10.68
C VAL A 209 10.01 17.41 -10.99
N GLY A 210 9.01 18.08 -11.57
CA GLY A 210 7.73 17.48 -11.93
C GLY A 210 7.83 16.42 -13.03
N GLU A 211 8.63 16.66 -14.06
CA GLU A 211 8.95 15.69 -15.12
C GLU A 211 9.58 14.43 -14.52
N VAL A 212 10.65 14.58 -13.74
CA VAL A 212 11.34 13.45 -13.10
C VAL A 212 10.40 12.68 -12.16
N CYS A 213 9.60 13.39 -11.36
CA CYS A 213 8.58 12.79 -10.48
C CYS A 213 7.53 12.00 -11.27
N ALA A 214 7.04 12.53 -12.39
CA ALA A 214 6.07 11.85 -13.25
C ALA A 214 6.68 10.61 -13.91
N ASP A 215 7.93 10.70 -14.40
CA ASP A 215 8.64 9.59 -15.06
C ASP A 215 8.88 8.39 -14.13
N ILE A 216 9.16 8.64 -12.84
CA ILE A 216 9.29 7.56 -11.85
C ILE A 216 7.94 7.02 -11.35
N GLY A 217 6.82 7.59 -11.79
CA GLY A 217 5.45 7.16 -11.46
C GLY A 217 4.81 7.88 -10.27
N PHE A 218 5.38 8.99 -9.81
CA PHE A 218 4.92 9.75 -8.65
C PHE A 218 4.79 11.25 -8.98
N PRO A 219 3.85 11.64 -9.88
CA PRO A 219 3.66 13.04 -10.22
C PRO A 219 3.37 13.89 -8.97
N LEU A 220 3.85 15.13 -8.98
CA LEU A 220 3.59 16.10 -7.92
C LEU A 220 2.09 16.38 -7.79
N LYS A 221 1.65 16.84 -6.61
CA LYS A 221 0.22 17.05 -6.32
C LYS A 221 -0.43 17.97 -7.35
N HIS A 222 0.26 19.05 -7.74
CA HIS A 222 -0.26 20.04 -8.67
C HIS A 222 0.28 19.86 -10.10
N TRP A 223 0.94 18.73 -10.39
CA TRP A 223 1.57 18.49 -11.70
C TRP A 223 0.58 18.55 -12.87
N PHE A 224 -0.57 17.90 -12.75
CA PHE A 224 -1.57 17.93 -13.82
C PHE A 224 -2.16 19.33 -14.01
N ALA A 225 -2.32 20.10 -12.94
CA ALA A 225 -2.77 21.50 -13.04
C ALA A 225 -1.74 22.36 -13.78
N TYR A 226 -0.45 22.13 -13.53
CA TYR A 226 0.64 22.77 -14.28
C TYR A 226 0.58 22.41 -15.77
N GLN A 227 0.42 21.11 -16.10
CA GLN A 227 0.33 20.64 -17.49
C GLN A 227 -0.88 21.21 -18.23
N ASP A 228 -2.01 21.41 -17.53
CA ASP A 228 -3.22 22.04 -18.07
C ASP A 228 -3.10 23.56 -18.22
N ASN A 229 -1.93 24.16 -17.92
CA ASN A 229 -1.72 25.60 -17.83
C ASN A 229 -2.68 26.31 -16.86
N ARG A 230 -3.15 25.61 -15.82
CA ARG A 230 -3.94 26.23 -14.75
C ARG A 230 -3.02 27.09 -13.89
N PHE A 231 -3.59 28.16 -13.35
CA PHE A 231 -2.87 29.03 -12.43
C PHE A 231 -2.45 28.23 -11.18
N LEU A 232 -1.18 28.37 -10.81
CA LEU A 232 -0.59 27.84 -9.60
C LEU A 232 0.01 29.00 -8.82
N ASP A 233 -0.36 29.09 -7.55
CA ASP A 233 0.28 30.04 -6.65
C ASP A 233 1.71 29.60 -6.33
N VAL A 234 2.55 30.54 -5.92
CA VAL A 234 3.94 30.29 -5.47
C VAL A 234 3.95 29.24 -4.36
N ASN A 235 2.99 29.31 -3.43
CA ASN A 235 2.86 28.36 -2.34
C ASN A 235 2.60 26.92 -2.84
N ASP A 236 1.81 26.73 -3.90
CA ASP A 236 1.51 25.39 -4.43
C ASP A 236 2.76 24.73 -5.01
N ILE A 237 3.57 25.51 -5.71
CA ILE A 237 4.85 25.09 -6.28
C ILE A 237 5.84 24.79 -5.17
N GLU A 238 6.00 25.71 -4.21
CA GLU A 238 6.93 25.57 -3.09
C GLU A 238 6.62 24.33 -2.24
N VAL A 239 5.35 24.09 -1.94
CA VAL A 239 4.89 22.91 -1.20
C VAL A 239 5.28 21.61 -1.92
N ASP A 240 5.15 21.57 -3.24
CA ASP A 240 5.48 20.38 -4.02
C ASP A 240 7.01 20.18 -4.14
N LEU A 241 7.78 21.25 -4.34
CA LEU A 241 9.25 21.20 -4.32
C LEU A 241 9.78 20.73 -2.96
N ASN A 242 9.26 21.28 -1.86
CA ASN A 242 9.63 20.88 -0.50
C ASN A 242 9.27 19.42 -0.20
N LYS A 243 8.15 18.93 -0.74
CA LYS A 243 7.78 17.51 -0.63
C LYS A 243 8.72 16.59 -1.42
N SER A 244 9.20 17.02 -2.58
CA SER A 244 10.12 16.23 -3.41
C SER A 244 11.46 15.96 -2.71
N VAL A 245 11.88 16.82 -1.79
CA VAL A 245 13.12 16.64 -1.00
C VAL A 245 12.87 16.02 0.39
N CYS A 246 11.62 15.71 0.73
CA CYS A 246 11.26 15.25 2.07
C CYS A 246 11.23 13.71 2.15
N PRO A 247 12.11 13.07 2.94
CA PRO A 247 12.13 11.61 3.06
C PRO A 247 10.86 11.05 3.72
N THR A 248 10.28 11.78 4.67
CA THR A 248 9.00 11.38 5.31
C THR A 248 7.85 11.41 4.31
N HIS A 249 7.82 12.39 3.41
CA HIS A 249 6.84 12.46 2.34
C HIS A 249 6.99 11.27 1.38
N TRP A 250 8.21 11.00 0.92
CA TRP A 250 8.48 9.83 0.07
C TRP A 250 8.09 8.52 0.75
N LYS A 251 8.45 8.31 2.03
CA LYS A 251 8.06 7.08 2.76
C LYS A 251 6.55 6.91 2.73
N ARG A 252 5.78 7.97 2.98
CA ARG A 252 4.31 7.94 2.97
C ARG A 252 3.75 7.66 1.57
N GLN A 253 4.29 8.30 0.53
CA GLN A 253 3.87 8.10 -0.85
C GLN A 253 4.15 6.66 -1.32
N LEU A 254 5.38 6.18 -1.13
CA LEU A 254 5.78 4.83 -1.49
C LEU A 254 4.97 3.78 -0.73
N THR A 255 4.75 3.97 0.58
CA THR A 255 3.95 3.03 1.39
C THR A 255 2.50 2.98 0.90
N THR A 256 1.91 4.14 0.59
CA THR A 256 0.53 4.22 0.07
C THR A 256 0.43 3.53 -1.29
N ALA A 257 1.32 3.84 -2.21
CA ALA A 257 1.36 3.21 -3.53
C ALA A 257 1.58 1.70 -3.42
N GLN A 258 2.47 1.25 -2.53
CA GLN A 258 2.72 -0.16 -2.30
C GLN A 258 1.49 -0.88 -1.75
N LYS A 259 0.80 -0.30 -0.76
CA LYS A 259 -0.43 -0.88 -0.18
C LYS A 259 -1.54 -1.00 -1.23
N ARG A 260 -1.74 0.04 -2.04
CA ARG A 260 -2.73 0.03 -3.13
C ARG A 260 -2.38 -1.01 -4.21
N LEU A 261 -1.11 -1.09 -4.60
CA LEU A 261 -0.64 -2.09 -5.57
C LEU A 261 -0.78 -3.52 -5.02
N LYS A 262 -0.40 -3.77 -3.76
CA LYS A 262 -0.63 -5.07 -3.09
C LYS A 262 -2.10 -5.46 -3.14
N GLU A 263 -2.99 -4.54 -2.80
CA GLU A 263 -4.44 -4.80 -2.83
C GLU A 263 -4.95 -5.04 -4.26
N HIS A 264 -4.51 -4.25 -5.25
CA HIS A 264 -4.90 -4.45 -6.65
C HIS A 264 -4.37 -5.78 -7.21
N VAL A 265 -3.19 -6.23 -6.77
CA VAL A 265 -2.69 -7.57 -7.07
C VAL A 265 -3.64 -8.61 -6.47
N GLU A 266 -3.99 -8.51 -5.19
CA GLU A 266 -4.94 -9.43 -4.52
C GLU A 266 -6.33 -9.44 -5.20
N ILE A 267 -6.84 -8.29 -5.61
CA ILE A 267 -8.07 -8.17 -6.40
C ILE A 267 -7.91 -8.88 -7.76
N GLY A 268 -6.80 -8.64 -8.47
CA GLY A 268 -6.47 -9.29 -9.74
C GLY A 268 -6.38 -10.81 -9.61
N CYS A 269 -5.84 -11.29 -8.48
CA CYS A 269 -5.77 -12.70 -8.09
C CYS A 269 -7.14 -13.32 -7.75
N GLY A 270 -8.17 -12.51 -7.51
CA GLY A 270 -9.50 -12.97 -7.07
C GLY A 270 -9.59 -13.26 -5.57
N ALA A 271 -8.68 -12.70 -4.76
CA ALA A 271 -8.75 -12.77 -3.30
C ALA A 271 -9.86 -11.87 -2.71
N VAL A 272 -10.31 -10.89 -3.50
CA VAL A 272 -11.42 -9.99 -3.16
C VAL A 272 -12.62 -10.34 -4.03
N SER A 273 -13.63 -10.92 -3.39
CA SER A 273 -14.91 -11.29 -4.01
C SER A 273 -15.94 -11.59 -2.93
N ALA A 274 -17.23 -11.54 -3.27
CA ALA A 274 -18.31 -11.82 -2.33
C ALA A 274 -18.18 -13.19 -1.61
N LYS A 275 -17.54 -14.18 -2.24
CA LYS A 275 -17.37 -15.54 -1.70
C LYS A 275 -16.10 -15.75 -0.87
N VAL A 276 -15.16 -14.81 -0.90
CA VAL A 276 -13.84 -14.94 -0.26
C VAL A 276 -13.66 -13.84 0.76
N SER A 277 -13.65 -12.59 0.30
CA SER A 277 -13.63 -11.40 1.12
C SER A 277 -14.29 -10.26 0.33
N PRO A 278 -15.47 -9.75 0.75
CA PRO A 278 -16.28 -8.86 -0.09
C PRO A 278 -15.65 -7.49 -0.42
N TYR A 279 -14.87 -6.93 0.50
CA TYR A 279 -14.44 -5.52 0.42
C TYR A 279 -12.95 -5.32 0.23
N VAL A 280 -12.13 -6.15 0.88
CA VAL A 280 -10.68 -5.98 0.95
C VAL A 280 -10.01 -7.34 1.13
N SER A 281 -8.79 -7.52 0.67
CA SER A 281 -8.07 -8.77 0.89
C SER A 281 -7.92 -9.09 2.39
N GLN A 282 -7.87 -10.39 2.73
CA GLN A 282 -7.65 -10.82 4.11
C GLN A 282 -6.31 -10.30 4.66
N SER A 283 -5.29 -10.16 3.78
CA SER A 283 -4.00 -9.59 4.18
C SER A 283 -4.16 -8.14 4.61
N ALA A 284 -4.79 -7.29 3.80
CA ALA A 284 -4.98 -5.89 4.15
C ALA A 284 -5.93 -5.72 5.36
N PHE A 285 -6.92 -6.59 5.55
CA PHE A 285 -7.75 -6.59 6.75
C PHE A 285 -6.95 -6.93 8.02
N ASN A 286 -6.03 -7.91 7.93
CA ASN A 286 -5.16 -8.26 9.05
C ASN A 286 -4.17 -7.12 9.35
N ASP A 287 -3.58 -6.49 8.34
CA ASP A 287 -2.70 -5.33 8.50
C ASP A 287 -3.45 -4.16 9.17
N TYR A 288 -4.72 -3.93 8.79
CA TYR A 288 -5.57 -2.94 9.45
C TYR A 288 -5.81 -3.25 10.92
N ARG A 289 -6.11 -4.52 11.26
CA ARG A 289 -6.32 -4.93 12.66
C ARG A 289 -5.05 -4.78 13.50
N ALA A 290 -3.90 -5.22 12.97
CA ALA A 290 -2.61 -5.04 13.62
C ALA A 290 -2.34 -3.55 13.88
N GLN A 291 -2.48 -2.72 12.85
CA GLN A 291 -2.30 -1.27 13.00
C GLN A 291 -3.24 -0.65 14.05
N ARG A 292 -4.48 -1.13 14.20
CA ARG A 292 -5.41 -0.67 15.24
C ARG A 292 -4.97 -1.11 16.64
N ALA A 293 -4.48 -2.34 16.78
CA ALA A 293 -3.93 -2.84 18.03
C ALA A 293 -2.69 -2.02 18.44
N ASP A 294 -1.73 -1.83 17.54
CA ASP A 294 -0.49 -1.06 17.79
C ASP A 294 -0.79 0.39 18.20
N ASN A 295 -1.77 1.03 17.53
CA ASN A 295 -2.18 2.39 17.88
C ASN A 295 -2.79 2.45 19.28
N LEU A 296 -3.60 1.46 19.66
CA LEU A 296 -4.22 1.42 20.98
C LEU A 296 -3.17 1.16 22.07
N GLU A 297 -2.26 0.24 21.81
CA GLU A 297 -1.12 -0.04 22.68
C GLU A 297 -0.27 1.22 22.89
N TYR A 298 0.05 1.95 21.82
CA TYR A 298 0.74 3.24 21.92
C TYR A 298 -0.01 4.23 22.82
N LEU A 299 -1.33 4.40 22.64
CA LEU A 299 -2.13 5.29 23.49
C LEU A 299 -2.12 4.87 24.97
N GLN A 300 -2.11 3.56 25.24
CA GLN A 300 -2.07 3.01 26.60
C GLN A 300 -0.71 3.18 27.26
N GLN A 301 0.37 3.16 26.49
CA GLN A 301 1.75 3.25 27.00
C GLN A 301 2.26 4.69 27.17
N MET A 302 1.56 5.69 26.64
CA MET A 302 2.01 7.08 26.63
C MET A 302 1.32 7.92 27.70
N LEU A 303 2.10 8.84 28.28
CA LEU A 303 1.65 9.89 29.18
C LEU A 303 1.77 11.24 28.47
N LEU A 304 0.85 12.14 28.76
CA LEU A 304 0.96 13.56 28.48
C LEU A 304 1.54 14.26 29.70
N GLU A 305 2.47 15.17 29.47
CA GLU A 305 3.13 15.96 30.49
C GLU A 305 2.98 17.44 30.12
N ASN A 306 2.67 18.27 31.11
CA ASN A 306 2.66 19.72 30.94
C ASN A 306 4.11 20.23 30.84
N LEU A 307 4.42 21.01 29.79
CA LEU A 307 5.76 21.54 29.55
C LEU A 307 6.22 22.52 30.64
N ASP A 308 5.27 23.20 31.29
CA ASP A 308 5.55 24.21 32.33
C ASP A 308 5.57 23.60 33.74
N ASP A 309 4.93 22.43 33.93
CA ASP A 309 4.88 21.70 35.21
C ASP A 309 4.93 20.18 34.99
N SER A 310 6.12 19.61 35.12
CA SER A 310 6.36 18.17 34.96
C SER A 310 5.60 17.28 35.96
N THR A 311 5.05 17.86 37.04
CA THR A 311 4.24 17.12 38.01
C THR A 311 2.80 16.91 37.54
N GLU A 312 2.34 17.71 36.57
CA GLU A 312 1.03 17.56 35.94
C GLU A 312 1.14 16.59 34.75
N GLN A 313 0.73 15.34 34.99
CA GLN A 313 0.75 14.28 33.98
C GLN A 313 -0.60 13.58 33.88
N MET A 314 -0.93 13.10 32.68
CA MET A 314 -2.16 12.35 32.43
C MET A 314 -1.97 11.25 31.39
N PRO A 315 -2.59 10.06 31.58
CA PRO A 315 -2.58 9.03 30.55
C PRO A 315 -3.17 9.51 29.22
N LEU A 316 -2.42 9.33 28.12
CA LEU A 316 -2.85 9.77 26.79
C LEU A 316 -4.16 9.10 26.37
N ILE A 317 -4.37 7.84 26.75
CA ILE A 317 -5.61 7.10 26.50
C ILE A 317 -6.85 7.78 27.12
N GLU A 318 -6.73 8.39 28.30
CA GLU A 318 -7.85 9.08 28.96
C GLU A 318 -8.24 10.36 28.24
N MET A 319 -7.25 11.10 27.71
CA MET A 319 -7.51 12.26 26.86
C MET A 319 -8.09 11.84 25.51
N TRP A 320 -7.55 10.78 24.89
CA TRP A 320 -8.10 10.25 23.64
C TRP A 320 -9.58 9.89 23.78
N LYS A 321 -9.96 9.17 24.86
CA LYS A 321 -11.34 8.76 25.14
C LYS A 321 -12.32 9.93 25.17
N LYS A 322 -11.89 11.12 25.59
CA LYS A 322 -12.69 12.34 25.74
C LYS A 322 -12.61 13.29 24.54
N SER A 323 -11.80 12.97 23.53
CA SER A 323 -11.54 13.83 22.37
C SER A 323 -12.24 13.34 21.10
N VAL A 324 -12.28 14.20 20.08
CA VAL A 324 -12.74 13.88 18.72
C VAL A 324 -11.88 12.83 18.00
N ALA A 325 -10.72 12.46 18.56
CA ALA A 325 -9.93 11.34 18.07
C ALA A 325 -10.59 9.99 18.36
N ASN A 326 -11.51 9.92 19.33
CA ASN A 326 -12.36 8.76 19.57
C ASN A 326 -13.48 8.71 18.50
N PRO A 327 -13.54 7.64 17.67
CA PRO A 327 -14.56 7.52 16.63
C PRO A 327 -16.00 7.64 17.13
N ALA A 328 -16.30 7.22 18.36
CA ALA A 328 -17.64 7.31 18.94
C ALA A 328 -18.03 8.79 19.21
N ILE A 329 -17.12 9.58 19.80
CA ILE A 329 -17.34 11.02 20.02
C ILE A 329 -17.44 11.75 18.69
N ARG A 330 -16.53 11.46 17.75
CA ARG A 330 -16.56 12.07 16.42
C ARG A 330 -17.88 11.80 15.68
N PHE A 331 -18.43 10.59 15.83
CA PHE A 331 -19.74 10.24 15.28
C PHE A 331 -20.85 11.07 15.92
N GLN A 332 -20.88 11.17 17.26
CA GLN A 332 -21.85 12.00 17.97
C GLN A 332 -21.77 13.47 17.56
N GLU A 333 -20.56 14.03 17.44
CA GLU A 333 -20.38 15.40 16.94
C GLU A 333 -20.87 15.57 15.50
N THR A 334 -20.59 14.60 14.64
CA THR A 334 -21.07 14.62 13.25
C THR A 334 -22.60 14.64 13.22
N MET A 335 -23.25 13.80 14.01
CA MET A 335 -24.73 13.77 14.11
C MET A 335 -25.29 15.06 14.67
N ASN A 336 -24.62 15.67 15.65
CA ASN A 336 -25.04 16.98 16.19
C ASN A 336 -24.94 18.09 15.13
N ARG A 337 -23.87 18.10 14.32
CA ARG A 337 -23.74 19.06 13.21
C ARG A 337 -24.79 18.83 12.12
N LEU A 338 -25.04 17.57 11.76
CA LEU A 338 -26.07 17.22 10.78
C LEU A 338 -27.45 17.67 11.24
N ARG A 339 -27.77 17.51 12.53
CA ARG A 339 -29.02 18.01 13.10
C ARG A 339 -29.15 19.53 12.99
N GLY A 340 -28.10 20.28 13.32
CA GLY A 340 -28.14 21.75 13.18
C GLY A 340 -28.31 22.21 11.72
N ILE A 341 -27.70 21.48 10.77
CA ILE A 341 -27.90 21.74 9.33
C ILE A 341 -29.35 21.44 8.92
N ASP A 342 -29.93 20.36 9.44
CA ASP A 342 -31.31 19.98 9.14
C ASP A 342 -32.31 20.99 9.71
N GLU A 343 -32.14 21.41 10.98
CA GLU A 343 -32.94 22.46 11.61
C GLU A 343 -32.87 23.77 10.81
N TRP A 344 -31.66 24.21 10.43
CA TRP A 344 -31.47 25.39 9.57
C TRP A 344 -32.12 25.24 8.20
N ALA A 345 -32.03 24.06 7.57
CA ALA A 345 -32.62 23.80 6.26
C ALA A 345 -34.16 23.89 6.33
N ILE A 346 -34.77 23.31 7.38
CA ILE A 346 -36.21 23.37 7.62
C ILE A 346 -36.67 24.83 7.77
N GLU A 347 -35.96 25.63 8.58
CA GLU A 347 -36.28 27.06 8.78
C GLU A 347 -36.24 27.87 7.47
N ASN A 348 -35.39 27.47 6.52
CA ASN A 348 -35.22 28.13 5.22
C ASN A 348 -36.02 27.45 4.08
N SER A 349 -36.92 26.51 4.40
CA SER A 349 -37.69 25.76 3.39
C SER A 349 -36.83 24.96 2.40
N PHE A 350 -35.66 24.49 2.84
CA PHE A 350 -34.79 23.56 2.12
C PHE A 350 -34.91 22.12 2.65
N VAL A 351 -34.34 21.18 1.90
CA VAL A 351 -34.20 19.77 2.31
C VAL A 351 -32.72 19.48 2.55
N SER A 352 -32.38 18.92 3.71
CA SER A 352 -31.02 18.44 3.99
C SER A 352 -30.85 17.00 3.46
N LEU A 353 -29.65 16.68 2.95
CA LEU A 353 -29.32 15.34 2.45
C LEU A 353 -27.98 14.88 3.02
N PHE A 354 -27.94 13.67 3.58
CA PHE A 354 -26.70 13.00 3.97
C PHE A 354 -26.39 11.87 2.98
N LEU A 355 -25.43 12.11 2.09
CA LEU A 355 -25.06 11.19 1.01
C LEU A 355 -23.77 10.43 1.35
N THR A 356 -23.81 9.11 1.24
CA THR A 356 -22.61 8.27 1.24
C THR A 356 -22.34 7.81 -0.18
N LEU A 357 -21.30 8.38 -0.82
CA LEU A 357 -20.87 7.99 -2.16
C LEU A 357 -20.03 6.71 -2.08
N THR A 358 -20.59 5.58 -2.50
CA THR A 358 -19.87 4.31 -2.67
C THR A 358 -19.60 4.03 -4.13
N ALA A 359 -18.60 3.19 -4.43
CA ALA A 359 -18.31 2.79 -5.79
C ALA A 359 -19.51 1.99 -6.38
N PRO A 360 -20.07 2.40 -7.54
CA PRO A 360 -21.11 1.62 -8.21
C PRO A 360 -20.68 0.18 -8.50
N SER A 361 -21.63 -0.75 -8.51
CA SER A 361 -21.36 -2.19 -8.71
C SER A 361 -20.67 -2.52 -10.04
N SER A 362 -20.82 -1.66 -11.06
CA SER A 362 -20.09 -1.72 -12.34
C SER A 362 -18.57 -1.57 -12.19
N PHE A 363 -18.10 -1.07 -11.05
CA PHE A 363 -16.71 -0.91 -10.68
C PHE A 363 -16.25 -1.94 -9.65
N HIS A 364 -16.87 -3.12 -9.58
CA HIS A 364 -16.26 -4.24 -8.87
C HIS A 364 -15.56 -5.18 -9.85
N ALA A 365 -14.45 -5.80 -9.42
CA ALA A 365 -13.76 -6.79 -10.25
C ALA A 365 -14.59 -8.08 -10.44
N THR A 366 -15.49 -8.36 -9.50
CA THR A 366 -16.35 -9.54 -9.49
C THR A 366 -17.80 -9.16 -9.23
N HIS A 367 -18.74 -9.85 -9.88
CA HIS A 367 -20.15 -9.82 -9.50
C HIS A 367 -20.37 -10.49 -8.14
N GLU A 368 -21.53 -10.25 -7.52
CA GLU A 368 -21.99 -10.92 -6.29
C GLU A 368 -21.94 -12.46 -6.40
N THR A 369 -22.12 -13.01 -7.59
CA THR A 369 -22.02 -14.45 -7.86
C THR A 369 -20.58 -15.00 -7.78
N GLY A 370 -19.58 -14.12 -7.62
CA GLY A 370 -18.15 -14.42 -7.63
C GLY A 370 -17.56 -14.58 -9.03
N LYS A 371 -18.35 -14.37 -10.09
CA LYS A 371 -17.86 -14.37 -11.48
C LYS A 371 -17.15 -13.05 -11.79
N THR A 372 -16.01 -13.12 -12.47
CA THR A 372 -15.32 -11.91 -12.94
C THR A 372 -16.17 -11.15 -13.96
N ILE A 373 -16.21 -9.83 -13.85
CA ILE A 373 -16.85 -8.98 -14.85
C ILE A 373 -16.00 -9.00 -16.14
N LYS A 374 -16.59 -9.43 -17.25
CA LYS A 374 -15.90 -9.57 -18.57
C LYS A 374 -15.64 -8.23 -19.27
N ASN A 375 -16.18 -7.13 -18.75
CA ASN A 375 -16.06 -5.83 -19.41
C ASN A 375 -14.73 -5.17 -19.04
N GLY A 376 -13.86 -4.97 -20.02
CA GLY A 376 -12.57 -4.27 -19.89
C GLY A 376 -12.66 -2.83 -19.33
N LYS A 377 -13.87 -2.29 -19.15
CA LYS A 377 -14.12 -1.01 -18.47
C LYS A 377 -14.04 -1.11 -16.94
N ALA A 378 -14.45 -2.22 -16.32
CA ALA A 378 -14.35 -2.41 -14.87
C ALA A 378 -12.89 -2.60 -14.44
N GLN A 379 -12.09 -3.31 -15.25
CA GLN A 379 -10.66 -3.51 -15.00
C GLN A 379 -9.83 -2.22 -15.18
N ALA A 380 -10.28 -1.29 -16.04
CA ALA A 380 -9.61 -0.02 -16.28
C ALA A 380 -10.09 1.13 -15.35
N LEU A 381 -11.31 1.08 -14.78
CA LEU A 381 -11.87 2.21 -14.01
C LEU A 381 -11.83 2.07 -12.48
N VAL A 382 -11.78 0.85 -11.92
CA VAL A 382 -11.43 0.65 -10.48
C VAL A 382 -10.07 1.25 -10.15
N ILE A 383 -9.27 1.34 -11.20
CA ILE A 383 -7.90 1.81 -11.24
C ILE A 383 -7.81 3.34 -11.50
N ARG A 384 -8.87 3.99 -12.02
CA ARG A 384 -8.84 5.43 -12.38
C ARG A 384 -9.36 6.39 -11.32
N ASN A 385 -10.13 5.93 -10.33
CA ASN A 385 -10.88 6.82 -9.42
C ASN A 385 -10.40 6.82 -7.95
N VAL A 386 -9.09 6.61 -7.69
CA VAL A 386 -8.50 6.74 -6.34
C VAL A 386 -7.31 7.72 -6.31
N THR A 387 -7.38 8.76 -7.14
CA THR A 387 -6.60 9.99 -7.00
C THR A 387 -7.30 10.94 -6.05
#